data_AF-A0A8T3QUY2-F1
#
_entry.id   AF-A0A8T3QUY2-F1
#
_cell.length_a   1.000
_cell.length_b   1.000
_cell.length_c   1.000
_cell.angle_alpha   90.00
_cell.angle_beta   90.00
_cell.angle_gamma   90.00
#
_symmetry.space_group_name_H-M   'P 1'
#
loop_
_entity.id
_entity.type
_entity.pdbx_description
1 polymer ?
#
loop_
_entity_poly.entity_id
_entity_poly.type
_entity_poly.pdbx_seq_one_letter_code
_entity_poly.pdbx_strand_id
1 'polypeptide(L)'
;MRTRALGWLVVAGLVLGAVAGPTVGGATAAEPLTGAIWTSLADGSSVNANRYDLKSDVYLNGGPQNCNDGGLPDGLYYFQVTDPSGATLLSSDAISARQVEVVDGVIAGVGPTGTHDEGENGDCGSVPVQLFPYDDTPNPGGEYSLDLAPAAEVALCPGFDGGASTTLNFVKDCSVSQKNDNFKVGDAPPSDPPSDPPSLPPSIPPSIPPSVEPSVPPSVEPSVPSNEATISITKFLDVDGNAATTDDLIEGQGWTFAITVDGGTASTNSVATNGNGEADFDVTLTGDITTVSMAEAGQEGFDILRANCAEKIGEQLGELFGDLVGTTLTIDIEADTNYDCVFVNTGGEVQAETGTPTVTSGTTPPPTDTIRSTSQSSDGPRLLLLLIAGLIATLLVITPGPAARRRR
;
A
#
# COMPACT_ATOMS: atom_id res chain seq x y z
N MET A 1 66.67 54.30 32.79
CA MET A 1 68.05 54.01 32.33
C MET A 1 68.32 52.53 32.52
N ARG A 2 68.94 51.89 31.52
CA ARG A 2 69.51 50.52 31.46
C ARG A 2 68.64 49.40 30.85
N THR A 3 68.71 49.39 29.53
CA THR A 3 68.73 48.22 28.62
C THR A 3 69.86 47.23 28.92
N ARG A 4 69.59 45.91 28.81
CA ARG A 4 70.45 44.80 28.31
C ARG A 4 69.53 43.60 27.99
N ALA A 5 69.31 43.18 26.74
CA ALA A 5 70.16 42.49 25.75
C ALA A 5 70.15 40.94 25.88
N LEU A 6 69.46 40.33 24.90
CA LEU A 6 69.63 39.03 24.21
C LEU A 6 70.00 37.75 24.98
N GLY A 7 69.13 36.74 24.83
CA GLY A 7 69.46 35.31 24.85
C GLY A 7 68.54 34.57 23.88
N TRP A 8 69.10 34.04 22.79
CA TRP A 8 68.41 33.18 21.82
C TRP A 8 68.14 31.80 22.45
N LEU A 9 66.91 31.30 22.34
CA LEU A 9 66.61 29.88 22.38
C LEU A 9 65.49 29.60 21.37
N VAL A 10 65.88 28.93 20.30
CA VAL A 10 64.98 28.24 19.36
C VAL A 10 64.42 27.02 20.11
N VAL A 11 63.10 26.96 20.30
CA VAL A 11 62.39 25.71 20.58
C VAL A 11 61.18 25.64 19.66
N ALA A 12 61.21 24.63 18.83
CA ALA A 12 60.18 24.27 17.87
C ALA A 12 58.95 23.66 18.56
N GLY A 13 57.80 23.86 17.93
CA GLY A 13 56.74 22.84 17.86
C GLY A 13 55.69 22.84 18.97
N LEU A 14 54.51 23.37 18.69
CA LEU A 14 53.32 22.53 18.42
C LEU A 14 52.19 23.43 17.91
N VAL A 15 52.02 23.47 16.60
CA VAL A 15 50.75 23.88 15.99
C VAL A 15 49.82 22.68 16.16
N LEU A 16 48.85 22.76 17.08
CA LEU A 16 47.70 21.86 17.05
C LEU A 16 46.88 22.24 15.81
N GLY A 17 47.21 21.61 14.68
CA GLY A 17 46.30 21.53 13.55
C GLY A 17 45.14 20.63 13.96
N ALA A 18 43.97 21.23 14.18
CA ALA A 18 42.72 20.49 14.21
C ALA A 18 42.51 19.89 12.82
N VAL A 19 42.95 18.65 12.62
CA VAL A 19 42.64 17.87 11.44
C VAL A 19 41.15 17.53 11.55
N ALA A 20 40.33 18.21 10.76
CA ALA A 20 38.97 17.76 10.48
C ALA A 20 39.09 16.40 9.79
N GLY A 21 38.90 15.33 10.57
CA GLY A 21 38.79 13.98 10.03
C GLY A 21 37.50 13.87 9.21
N PRO A 22 37.47 13.00 8.19
CA PRO A 22 36.25 12.75 7.45
C PRO A 22 35.20 12.21 8.42
N THR A 23 34.08 12.90 8.55
CA THR A 23 32.89 12.35 9.17
C THR A 23 32.45 11.17 8.32
N VAL A 24 32.71 9.95 8.81
CA VAL A 24 32.09 8.75 8.27
C VAL A 24 30.61 8.88 8.62
N GLY A 25 29.80 9.31 7.65
CA GLY A 25 28.35 9.24 7.75
C GLY A 25 27.99 7.78 7.99
N GLY A 26 27.45 7.49 9.18
CA GLY A 26 26.81 6.21 9.41
C GLY A 26 25.66 6.08 8.40
N ALA A 27 25.57 4.94 7.71
CA ALA A 27 24.36 4.58 7.01
C ALA A 27 23.27 4.47 8.07
N THR A 28 22.40 5.48 8.16
CA THR A 28 21.11 5.35 8.81
C THR A 28 20.36 4.27 8.03
N ALA A 29 19.86 3.24 8.72
CA ALA A 29 18.84 2.38 8.13
C ALA A 29 17.72 3.31 7.63
N ALA A 30 17.25 3.11 6.40
CA ALA A 30 16.10 3.86 5.91
C ALA A 30 14.92 3.53 6.84
N GLU A 31 14.33 4.56 7.45
CA GLU A 31 13.09 4.42 8.19
C GLU A 31 12.03 3.81 7.25
N PRO A 32 11.18 2.88 7.72
CA PRO A 32 10.11 2.34 6.88
C PRO A 32 9.25 3.50 6.37
N LEU A 33 8.87 3.46 5.08
CA LEU A 33 8.00 4.47 4.50
C LEU A 33 6.59 4.32 5.07
N THR A 34 6.32 5.04 6.16
CA THR A 34 5.02 5.07 6.84
C THR A 34 4.00 5.93 6.08
N GLY A 35 2.74 5.92 6.53
CA GLY A 35 1.67 6.70 5.93
C GLY A 35 1.09 6.08 4.65
N ALA A 36 0.16 6.82 4.06
CA ALA A 36 -0.52 6.48 2.81
C ALA A 36 -0.60 7.71 1.91
N ILE A 37 -0.80 7.44 0.62
CA ILE A 37 -1.18 8.44 -0.37
C ILE A 37 -2.56 8.08 -0.91
N TRP A 38 -3.27 9.07 -1.43
CA TRP A 38 -4.50 8.87 -2.18
C TRP A 38 -4.66 9.95 -3.23
N THR A 39 -5.51 9.68 -4.20
CA THR A 39 -5.99 10.67 -5.14
C THR A 39 -7.17 11.44 -4.55
N SER A 40 -7.25 12.72 -4.89
CA SER A 40 -8.31 13.64 -4.45
C SER A 40 -8.63 14.68 -5.53
N LEU A 41 -9.67 15.49 -5.29
CA LEU A 41 -9.88 16.73 -6.03
C LEU A 41 -8.90 17.83 -5.55
N ALA A 42 -8.90 18.97 -6.25
CA ALA A 42 -8.09 20.13 -5.89
C ALA A 42 -8.36 20.67 -4.47
N ASP A 43 -9.53 20.39 -3.89
CA ASP A 43 -9.86 20.78 -2.52
C ASP A 43 -9.47 19.72 -1.48
N GLY A 44 -8.79 18.65 -1.89
CA GLY A 44 -8.37 17.53 -1.07
C GLY A 44 -9.47 16.52 -0.74
N SER A 45 -10.71 16.76 -1.18
CA SER A 45 -11.81 15.81 -0.94
C SER A 45 -11.59 14.50 -1.70
N SER A 46 -11.90 13.40 -1.02
CA SER A 46 -11.88 12.08 -1.65
C SER A 46 -13.03 11.93 -2.64
N VAL A 47 -12.75 11.22 -3.72
CA VAL A 47 -13.76 10.93 -4.75
C VAL A 47 -14.22 9.49 -4.61
N ASN A 48 -15.53 9.26 -4.69
CA ASN A 48 -16.10 7.93 -4.54
C ASN A 48 -15.49 6.97 -5.58
N ALA A 49 -14.88 5.89 -5.09
CA ALA A 49 -14.16 4.89 -5.88
C ALA A 49 -13.00 5.45 -6.75
N ASN A 50 -12.43 6.61 -6.40
CA ASN A 50 -11.33 7.26 -7.13
C ASN A 50 -11.61 7.41 -8.64
N ARG A 51 -12.85 7.74 -9.02
CA ARG A 51 -13.28 7.95 -10.40
C ARG A 51 -13.42 9.43 -10.71
N TYR A 52 -12.60 9.93 -11.61
CA TYR A 52 -12.53 11.34 -11.97
C TYR A 52 -13.08 11.59 -13.37
N ASP A 53 -13.72 12.73 -13.58
CA ASP A 53 -14.28 13.11 -14.88
C ASP A 53 -13.17 13.42 -15.90
N LEU A 54 -12.14 14.17 -15.48
CA LEU A 54 -11.03 14.61 -16.33
C LEU A 54 -9.67 14.37 -15.68
N LYS A 55 -8.63 14.19 -16.51
CA LYS A 55 -7.25 13.97 -16.04
C LYS A 55 -6.69 15.17 -15.27
N SER A 56 -7.20 16.37 -15.55
CA SER A 56 -6.85 17.61 -14.84
C SER A 56 -7.44 17.70 -13.44
N ASP A 57 -8.37 16.82 -13.07
CA ASP A 57 -9.08 16.89 -11.81
C ASP A 57 -8.45 16.00 -10.73
N VAL A 58 -7.40 15.26 -11.09
CA VAL A 58 -6.74 14.30 -10.19
C VAL A 58 -5.55 14.95 -9.51
N TYR A 59 -5.58 14.96 -8.17
CA TYR A 59 -4.54 15.50 -7.32
C TYR A 59 -4.02 14.42 -6.36
N LEU A 60 -2.70 14.32 -6.23
CA LEU A 60 -2.04 13.57 -5.16
C LEU A 60 -2.26 14.27 -3.82
N ASN A 61 -2.67 13.49 -2.84
CA ASN A 61 -2.70 13.86 -1.43
C ASN A 61 -2.06 12.75 -0.58
N GLY A 62 -1.70 13.05 0.65
CA GLY A 62 -0.99 12.10 1.50
C GLY A 62 -0.82 12.60 2.94
N GLY A 63 -0.77 11.65 3.86
CA GLY A 63 -0.74 11.90 5.32
C GLY A 63 -1.98 11.34 6.05
N PRO A 64 -2.19 11.67 7.33
CA PRO A 64 -3.39 11.21 8.04
C PRO A 64 -4.64 11.95 7.54
N GLN A 65 -5.72 11.25 7.20
CA GLN A 65 -7.01 11.91 6.86
C GLN A 65 -7.73 12.46 8.10
N ASN A 66 -7.48 11.87 9.27
CA ASN A 66 -8.14 12.24 10.54
C ASN A 66 -7.28 13.14 11.43
N CYS A 67 -6.10 13.54 10.97
CA CYS A 67 -5.12 14.38 11.67
C CYS A 67 -4.55 13.82 12.98
N ASN A 68 -4.80 12.55 13.27
CA ASN A 68 -4.35 11.89 14.51
C ASN A 68 -3.34 10.77 14.25
N ASP A 69 -3.27 10.26 13.02
CA ASP A 69 -2.36 9.19 12.64
C ASP A 69 -0.98 9.70 12.20
N GLY A 70 0.02 8.80 12.25
CA GLY A 70 1.34 9.07 11.69
C GLY A 70 1.26 9.19 10.17
N GLY A 71 1.80 10.28 9.63
CA GLY A 71 1.80 10.56 8.20
C GLY A 71 2.97 9.95 7.43
N LEU A 72 3.20 10.52 6.25
CA LEU A 72 4.40 10.25 5.47
C LEU A 72 5.62 10.82 6.22
N PRO A 73 6.80 10.19 6.20
CA PRO A 73 8.01 10.81 6.75
C PRO A 73 8.31 12.14 6.06
N ASP A 74 8.70 13.16 6.84
CA ASP A 74 9.06 14.46 6.28
C ASP A 74 10.21 14.37 5.30
N GLY A 75 10.10 15.08 4.17
CA GLY A 75 11.12 15.08 3.13
C GLY A 75 10.59 15.34 1.74
N LEU A 76 11.49 15.21 0.76
CA LEU A 76 11.17 15.35 -0.65
C LEU A 76 10.86 13.99 -1.27
N TYR A 77 9.83 13.96 -2.12
CA TYR A 77 9.37 12.77 -2.82
C TYR A 77 9.19 13.06 -4.30
N TYR A 78 9.36 12.03 -5.13
CA TYR A 78 8.89 12.07 -6.51
C TYR A 78 7.63 11.24 -6.65
N PHE A 79 6.72 11.70 -7.50
CA PHE A 79 5.55 10.94 -7.90
C PHE A 79 5.58 10.61 -9.40
N GLN A 80 4.80 9.62 -9.80
CA GLN A 80 4.54 9.34 -11.20
C GLN A 80 3.19 8.67 -11.40
N VAL A 81 2.68 8.74 -12.62
CA VAL A 81 1.52 7.96 -13.05
C VAL A 81 2.00 6.85 -13.97
N THR A 82 1.55 5.63 -13.71
CA THR A 82 1.81 4.44 -14.53
C THR A 82 0.51 3.75 -14.93
N ASP A 83 0.59 2.78 -15.83
CA ASP A 83 -0.49 1.81 -15.97
C ASP A 83 -0.59 0.95 -14.70
N PRO A 84 -1.71 0.24 -14.44
CA PRO A 84 -1.90 -0.46 -13.16
C PRO A 84 -0.84 -1.52 -12.84
N SER A 85 -0.10 -2.01 -13.85
CA SER A 85 0.99 -2.96 -13.63
C SER A 85 2.32 -2.30 -13.22
N GLY A 86 2.42 -0.97 -13.30
CA GLY A 86 3.67 -0.23 -13.12
C GLY A 86 4.64 -0.31 -14.30
N ALA A 87 4.34 -1.09 -15.34
CA ALA A 87 5.29 -1.41 -16.41
C ALA A 87 5.48 -0.27 -17.43
N THR A 88 4.49 0.59 -17.57
CA THR A 88 4.41 1.70 -18.53
C THR A 88 4.32 3.00 -17.77
N LEU A 89 5.31 3.88 -17.97
CA LEU A 89 5.25 5.25 -17.48
C LEU A 89 4.26 6.04 -18.32
N LEU A 90 3.30 6.69 -17.66
CA LEU A 90 2.30 7.55 -18.30
C LEU A 90 2.55 9.03 -18.00
N SER A 91 3.25 9.38 -16.92
CA SER A 91 3.76 10.75 -16.74
C SER A 91 4.62 11.16 -17.93
N SER A 92 4.28 12.29 -18.54
CA SER A 92 4.88 12.75 -19.80
C SER A 92 5.98 13.79 -19.63
N ASP A 93 6.09 14.36 -18.43
CA ASP A 93 7.01 15.41 -18.05
C ASP A 93 8.24 14.88 -17.29
N ALA A 94 9.23 15.77 -17.13
CA ALA A 94 10.50 15.41 -16.49
C ALA A 94 10.27 15.07 -15.01
N ILE A 95 11.00 14.10 -14.46
CA ILE A 95 10.81 13.71 -13.05
C ILE A 95 11.03 14.85 -12.06
N SER A 96 11.86 15.85 -12.39
CA SER A 96 12.02 17.06 -11.58
C SER A 96 10.73 17.86 -11.40
N ALA A 97 9.83 17.86 -12.39
CA ALA A 97 8.53 18.52 -12.30
C ALA A 97 7.56 17.79 -11.36
N ARG A 98 7.79 16.50 -11.12
CA ARG A 98 6.93 15.60 -10.34
C ARG A 98 7.41 15.44 -8.90
N GLN A 99 7.64 16.56 -8.22
CA GLN A 99 8.17 16.57 -6.85
C GLN A 99 7.17 17.15 -5.87
N VAL A 100 7.05 16.54 -4.70
CA VAL A 100 6.31 17.08 -3.55
C VAL A 100 7.18 17.15 -2.31
N GLU A 101 6.84 18.06 -1.40
CA GLU A 101 7.44 18.15 -0.07
C GLU A 101 6.44 17.66 0.98
N VAL A 102 6.89 16.83 1.90
CA VAL A 102 6.12 16.38 3.07
C VAL A 102 6.66 17.10 4.30
N VAL A 103 5.76 17.74 5.04
CA VAL A 103 6.05 18.46 6.29
C VAL A 103 5.02 18.07 7.33
N ASP A 104 5.48 17.75 8.55
CA ASP A 104 4.63 17.32 9.66
C ASP A 104 3.69 16.16 9.27
N GLY A 105 4.15 15.24 8.43
CA GLY A 105 3.39 14.06 8.03
C GLY A 105 2.46 14.20 6.82
N VAL A 106 2.25 15.41 6.31
CA VAL A 106 1.32 15.68 5.19
C VAL A 106 2.04 16.25 3.97
N ILE A 107 1.47 16.06 2.79
CA ILE A 107 1.96 16.73 1.58
C ILE A 107 1.70 18.24 1.73
N ALA A 108 2.78 19.02 1.72
CA ALA A 108 2.76 20.47 1.93
C ALA A 108 2.80 21.28 0.62
N GLY A 109 2.74 20.60 -0.53
CA GLY A 109 2.72 21.19 -1.86
C GLY A 109 3.82 20.66 -2.76
N VAL A 110 4.09 21.39 -3.84
CA VAL A 110 5.17 21.06 -4.77
C VAL A 110 6.54 21.23 -4.12
N GLY A 111 7.45 20.31 -4.42
CA GLY A 111 8.84 20.43 -4.01
C GLY A 111 9.57 21.54 -4.77
N PRO A 112 10.84 21.83 -4.42
CA PRO A 112 11.63 22.92 -5.00
C PRO A 112 11.72 22.97 -6.52
N THR A 113 11.59 21.81 -7.20
CA THR A 113 11.61 21.74 -8.66
C THR A 113 10.26 21.38 -9.28
N GLY A 114 9.24 21.12 -8.46
CA GLY A 114 7.92 20.74 -8.92
C GLY A 114 7.22 21.88 -9.67
N THR A 115 6.42 21.53 -10.68
CA THR A 115 5.71 22.52 -11.51
C THR A 115 4.24 22.21 -11.73
N HIS A 116 3.71 21.20 -11.04
CA HIS A 116 2.29 20.83 -11.10
C HIS A 116 1.46 21.84 -10.29
N ASP A 117 0.19 21.98 -10.63
CA ASP A 117 -0.69 22.91 -9.93
C ASP A 117 -0.96 22.43 -8.50
N GLU A 118 -1.05 23.37 -7.55
CA GLU A 118 -1.41 23.09 -6.17
C GLU A 118 -2.91 23.31 -5.96
N GLY A 119 -3.50 22.40 -5.18
CA GLY A 119 -4.83 22.52 -4.61
C GLY A 119 -4.83 23.39 -3.34
N GLU A 120 -5.99 23.48 -2.69
CA GLU A 120 -6.16 24.22 -1.45
C GLU A 120 -7.02 23.41 -0.46
N ASN A 121 -6.93 23.70 0.83
CA ASN A 121 -7.82 23.15 1.87
C ASN A 121 -7.82 21.63 2.03
N GLY A 122 -6.70 20.96 1.75
CA GLY A 122 -6.56 19.54 2.03
C GLY A 122 -6.65 19.23 3.53
N ASP A 123 -7.06 17.99 3.82
CA ASP A 123 -7.18 17.50 5.20
C ASP A 123 -5.89 17.70 5.98
N CYS A 124 -6.04 18.09 7.24
CA CYS A 124 -4.91 18.30 8.17
C CYS A 124 -3.90 19.35 7.72
N GLY A 125 -4.31 20.26 6.83
CA GLY A 125 -3.46 21.31 6.29
C GLY A 125 -2.60 20.84 5.10
N SER A 126 -2.93 19.68 4.52
CA SER A 126 -2.26 19.25 3.29
C SER A 126 -2.59 20.17 2.11
N VAL A 127 -1.67 20.20 1.16
CA VAL A 127 -1.80 20.91 -0.11
C VAL A 127 -1.74 19.86 -1.21
N PRO A 128 -2.90 19.45 -1.77
CA PRO A 128 -2.93 18.48 -2.86
C PRO A 128 -2.12 18.97 -4.06
N VAL A 129 -1.47 18.07 -4.80
CA VAL A 129 -0.66 18.41 -5.97
C VAL A 129 -1.22 17.71 -7.21
N GLN A 130 -1.55 18.46 -8.25
CA GLN A 130 -2.13 17.92 -9.48
C GLN A 130 -1.21 16.85 -10.09
N LEU A 131 -1.78 15.84 -10.75
CA LEU A 131 -1.00 14.81 -11.44
C LEU A 131 -0.70 15.13 -12.91
N PHE A 132 -1.47 16.05 -13.51
CA PHE A 132 -1.41 16.35 -14.94
C PHE A 132 -0.14 17.15 -15.29
N PRO A 133 0.64 16.77 -16.33
CA PRO A 133 0.22 15.95 -17.48
C PRO A 133 0.66 14.48 -17.47
N TYR A 134 -0.27 13.60 -17.81
CA TYR A 134 0.00 12.18 -18.10
C TYR A 134 -0.83 11.67 -19.29
N ASP A 135 -0.28 10.67 -19.98
CA ASP A 135 -0.87 10.01 -21.14
C ASP A 135 -2.04 9.10 -20.75
N ASP A 136 -2.84 8.70 -21.73
CA ASP A 136 -3.93 7.76 -21.50
C ASP A 136 -3.40 6.37 -21.17
N THR A 137 -4.02 5.72 -20.19
CA THR A 137 -3.67 4.34 -19.82
C THR A 137 -4.01 3.37 -20.95
N PRO A 138 -3.14 2.39 -21.25
CA PRO A 138 -3.47 1.32 -22.18
C PRO A 138 -4.48 0.32 -21.58
N ASN A 139 -4.77 0.43 -20.27
CA ASN A 139 -5.77 -0.40 -19.61
C ASN A 139 -7.18 -0.06 -20.13
N PRO A 140 -7.93 -1.04 -20.69
CA PRO A 140 -9.27 -0.78 -21.24
C PRO A 140 -10.31 -0.27 -20.23
N GLY A 141 -10.08 -0.52 -18.93
CA GLY A 141 -10.94 -0.05 -17.84
C GLY A 141 -10.66 1.39 -17.39
N GLY A 142 -9.77 2.10 -18.08
CA GLY A 142 -9.44 3.50 -17.77
C GLY A 142 -8.69 3.67 -16.46
N GLU A 143 -8.02 2.62 -15.98
CA GLU A 143 -7.33 2.60 -14.69
C GLU A 143 -5.85 2.98 -14.78
N TYR A 144 -5.40 3.72 -13.77
CA TYR A 144 -4.06 4.26 -13.58
C TYR A 144 -3.55 3.89 -12.18
N SER A 145 -2.22 3.82 -12.03
CA SER A 145 -1.56 3.81 -10.72
C SER A 145 -0.84 5.13 -10.52
N LEU A 146 -1.05 5.76 -9.37
CA LEU A 146 -0.24 6.84 -8.83
C LEU A 146 0.80 6.21 -7.91
N ASP A 147 2.07 6.49 -8.13
CA ASP A 147 3.18 5.96 -7.33
C ASP A 147 4.00 7.11 -6.73
N LEU A 148 4.43 7.00 -5.47
CA LEU A 148 5.24 7.98 -4.73
C LEU A 148 6.46 7.27 -4.11
N ALA A 149 7.65 7.86 -4.24
CA ALA A 149 8.88 7.33 -3.65
C ALA A 149 9.79 8.45 -3.09
N PRO A 150 10.58 8.20 -2.02
CA PRO A 150 11.50 9.19 -1.47
C PRO A 150 12.52 9.66 -2.52
N ALA A 151 12.70 10.98 -2.64
CA ALA A 151 13.59 11.56 -3.64
C ALA A 151 15.04 11.10 -3.50
N ALA A 152 15.47 10.81 -2.26
CA ALA A 152 16.81 10.30 -1.98
C ALA A 152 17.04 8.90 -2.56
N GLU A 153 16.03 8.04 -2.59
CA GLU A 153 16.12 6.70 -3.17
C GLU A 153 16.04 6.75 -4.69
N VAL A 154 15.11 7.54 -5.23
CA VAL A 154 14.96 7.73 -6.68
C VAL A 154 16.20 8.35 -7.30
N ALA A 155 16.92 9.21 -6.58
CA ALA A 155 18.19 9.77 -7.05
C ALA A 155 19.29 8.73 -7.27
N LEU A 156 19.13 7.51 -6.71
CA LEU A 156 20.05 6.39 -6.88
C LEU A 156 19.63 5.43 -8.02
N CYS A 157 18.46 5.68 -8.63
CA CYS A 157 17.95 4.89 -9.75
C CYS A 157 18.91 4.88 -10.96
N PRO A 158 19.09 3.72 -11.62
CA PRO A 158 19.64 3.69 -12.97
C PRO A 158 18.83 4.59 -13.90
N GLY A 159 19.48 5.52 -14.61
CA GLY A 159 18.81 6.43 -15.53
C GLY A 159 18.31 7.74 -14.89
N PHE A 160 18.55 7.96 -13.59
CA PHE A 160 18.39 9.28 -12.99
C PHE A 160 19.50 10.22 -13.48
N ASP A 161 19.10 11.34 -14.07
CA ASP A 161 19.97 12.30 -14.76
C ASP A 161 19.96 13.69 -14.08
N GLY A 162 19.70 13.72 -12.77
CA GLY A 162 19.51 14.97 -12.03
C GLY A 162 18.12 15.57 -12.20
N GLY A 163 17.16 14.78 -12.68
CA GLY A 163 15.75 15.15 -12.74
C GLY A 163 15.24 15.56 -14.13
N ALA A 164 16.08 15.54 -15.16
CA ALA A 164 15.72 15.92 -16.52
C ALA A 164 15.01 14.79 -17.30
N SER A 165 15.07 13.55 -16.81
CA SER A 165 14.52 12.38 -17.48
C SER A 165 13.00 12.41 -17.52
N THR A 166 12.44 12.26 -18.72
CA THR A 166 11.00 12.09 -18.98
C THR A 166 10.62 10.62 -19.13
N THR A 167 11.57 9.70 -19.00
CA THR A 167 11.35 8.26 -19.24
C THR A 167 11.73 7.37 -18.07
N LEU A 168 12.28 7.94 -17.00
CA LEU A 168 12.59 7.19 -15.78
C LEU A 168 11.30 6.71 -15.14
N ASN A 169 11.16 5.39 -14.99
CA ASN A 169 10.07 4.75 -14.28
C ASN A 169 10.63 4.09 -13.01
N PHE A 170 10.48 4.73 -11.85
CA PHE A 170 11.08 4.20 -10.61
C PHE A 170 10.38 2.95 -10.08
N VAL A 171 9.14 2.68 -10.48
CA VAL A 171 8.40 1.46 -10.13
C VAL A 171 9.01 0.24 -10.83
N LYS A 172 9.43 0.41 -12.09
CA LYS A 172 9.97 -0.67 -12.92
C LYS A 172 11.49 -0.77 -12.87
N ASP A 173 12.16 0.37 -12.88
CA ASP A 173 13.60 0.45 -13.12
C ASP A 173 14.42 0.51 -11.83
N CYS A 174 13.76 0.56 -10.66
CA CYS A 174 14.41 0.74 -9.37
C CYS A 174 13.82 -0.15 -8.28
N SER A 175 14.59 -0.35 -7.22
CA SER A 175 14.12 -0.95 -5.97
C SER A 175 14.09 0.15 -4.93
N VAL A 176 12.97 0.86 -4.86
CA VAL A 176 12.74 1.97 -3.92
C VAL A 176 11.57 1.64 -3.00
N SER A 177 11.59 2.19 -1.79
CA SER A 177 10.40 2.27 -0.95
C SER A 177 9.36 3.11 -1.67
N GLN A 178 8.12 2.63 -1.75
CA GLN A 178 7.06 3.32 -2.47
C GLN A 178 5.69 3.19 -1.80
N LYS A 179 4.83 4.15 -2.09
CA LYS A 179 3.39 4.12 -1.84
C LYS A 179 2.67 4.25 -3.18
N ASN A 180 1.50 3.65 -3.28
CA ASN A 180 0.68 3.79 -4.46
C ASN A 180 -0.80 4.00 -4.12
N ASP A 181 -1.56 4.49 -5.10
CA ASP A 181 -3.02 4.53 -5.13
C ASP A 181 -3.52 4.31 -6.56
N ASN A 182 -4.70 3.73 -6.71
CA ASN A 182 -5.31 3.45 -8.01
C ASN A 182 -6.45 4.43 -8.27
N PHE A 183 -6.57 4.90 -9.51
CA PHE A 183 -7.66 5.79 -9.91
C PHE A 183 -8.10 5.57 -11.35
N LYS A 184 -9.29 6.08 -11.69
CA LYS A 184 -9.87 6.00 -13.05
C LYS A 184 -10.20 7.39 -13.57
N VAL A 185 -10.07 7.58 -14.89
CA VAL A 185 -10.45 8.84 -15.53
C VAL A 185 -11.37 8.59 -16.73
N GLY A 186 -12.48 9.32 -16.75
CA GLY A 186 -13.51 9.26 -17.76
C GLY A 186 -14.46 8.08 -17.60
N ASP A 187 -15.62 8.18 -18.23
CA ASP A 187 -16.55 7.07 -18.37
C ASP A 187 -16.03 6.12 -19.45
N ALA A 188 -15.92 4.83 -19.14
CA ALA A 188 -16.30 3.83 -20.11
C ALA A 188 -17.82 3.59 -19.92
N PRO A 189 -18.71 4.33 -20.63
CA PRO A 189 -20.06 3.82 -20.79
C PRO A 189 -19.95 2.54 -21.63
N PRO A 190 -20.72 1.49 -21.35
CA PRO A 190 -20.82 0.36 -22.27
C PRO A 190 -21.22 0.92 -23.64
N SER A 191 -20.38 0.67 -24.65
CA SER A 191 -20.65 1.04 -26.02
C SER A 191 -21.88 0.27 -26.50
N ASP A 192 -23.05 0.91 -26.43
CA ASP A 192 -24.22 0.48 -27.18
C ASP A 192 -23.84 0.38 -28.67
N PRO A 193 -24.25 -0.69 -29.38
CA PRO A 193 -23.86 -0.92 -30.77
C PRO A 193 -24.41 0.17 -31.70
N PRO A 194 -23.73 0.45 -32.84
CA PRO A 194 -24.07 1.57 -33.70
C PRO A 194 -25.43 1.32 -34.36
N SER A 195 -26.40 2.19 -34.10
CA SER A 195 -27.63 2.24 -34.88
C SER A 195 -27.44 3.17 -36.07
N ASP A 196 -27.36 2.61 -37.27
CA ASP A 196 -27.33 3.34 -38.55
C ASP A 196 -28.55 4.28 -38.73
N PRO A 197 -28.40 5.41 -39.48
CA PRO A 197 -29.46 6.38 -39.71
C PRO A 197 -30.36 6.01 -40.91
N PRO A 198 -31.58 6.57 -41.00
CA PRO A 198 -31.86 7.36 -42.20
C PRO A 198 -32.73 8.63 -42.01
N SER A 199 -32.22 9.73 -42.58
CA SER A 199 -32.88 10.64 -43.57
C SER A 199 -34.22 11.36 -43.26
N LEU A 200 -34.09 12.65 -42.86
CA LEU A 200 -34.77 13.95 -43.20
C LEU A 200 -36.04 13.98 -44.12
N PRO A 201 -36.89 15.08 -44.23
CA PRO A 201 -36.62 16.54 -44.03
C PRO A 201 -37.86 17.39 -43.52
N PRO A 202 -38.03 18.72 -43.80
CA PRO A 202 -37.74 19.85 -42.90
C PRO A 202 -38.94 20.80 -42.59
N SER A 203 -38.62 21.93 -41.91
CA SER A 203 -39.42 23.17 -41.68
C SER A 203 -40.22 23.16 -40.37
N ILE A 204 -40.07 24.12 -39.43
CA ILE A 204 -40.11 25.59 -39.51
C ILE A 204 -39.47 26.19 -38.21
N PRO A 205 -38.79 27.36 -38.22
CA PRO A 205 -38.46 28.15 -37.02
C PRO A 205 -39.29 29.47 -36.95
N PRO A 206 -39.10 30.36 -35.95
CA PRO A 206 -39.45 30.22 -34.53
C PRO A 206 -40.39 31.37 -34.06
N SER A 207 -40.99 31.27 -32.86
CA SER A 207 -41.20 32.41 -31.93
C SER A 207 -42.08 32.00 -30.74
N ILE A 208 -41.49 31.68 -29.59
CA ILE A 208 -42.13 31.90 -28.28
C ILE A 208 -41.03 32.31 -27.27
N PRO A 209 -41.14 33.48 -26.59
CA PRO A 209 -40.27 33.89 -25.48
C PRO A 209 -40.81 33.34 -24.12
N PRO A 210 -40.05 33.46 -23.01
CA PRO A 210 -39.81 32.37 -22.07
C PRO A 210 -40.97 32.11 -21.10
N SER A 211 -41.24 30.82 -20.88
CA SER A 211 -42.00 30.33 -19.73
C SER A 211 -41.03 30.09 -18.58
N VAL A 212 -41.36 30.64 -17.42
CA VAL A 212 -40.63 30.48 -16.16
C VAL A 212 -40.61 29.01 -15.77
N GLU A 213 -39.42 28.48 -15.51
CA GLU A 213 -39.20 27.11 -15.05
C GLU A 213 -39.35 27.04 -13.51
N PRO A 214 -40.15 26.12 -12.95
CA PRO A 214 -40.13 25.83 -11.53
C PRO A 214 -39.04 24.81 -11.21
N SER A 215 -38.19 25.13 -10.23
CA SER A 215 -37.16 24.24 -9.70
C SER A 215 -37.74 22.90 -9.24
N VAL A 216 -37.29 21.82 -9.85
CA VAL A 216 -37.55 20.44 -9.40
C VAL A 216 -36.52 20.10 -8.32
N PRO A 217 -36.92 19.53 -7.16
CA PRO A 217 -35.98 19.07 -6.14
C PRO A 217 -35.16 17.86 -6.64
N PRO A 218 -33.94 17.63 -6.11
CA PRO A 218 -33.06 16.57 -6.60
C PRO A 218 -33.71 15.19 -6.43
N SER A 219 -33.70 14.43 -7.51
CA SER A 219 -34.07 13.02 -7.56
C SER A 219 -33.01 12.21 -6.83
N VAL A 220 -33.39 11.51 -5.76
CA VAL A 220 -32.53 10.48 -5.15
C VAL A 220 -32.57 9.28 -6.09
N GLU A 221 -31.47 9.03 -6.77
CA GLU A 221 -31.29 7.86 -7.63
C GLU A 221 -31.25 6.59 -6.75
N PRO A 222 -32.01 5.54 -7.10
CA PRO A 222 -31.91 4.26 -6.39
C PRO A 222 -30.55 3.63 -6.70
N SER A 223 -29.73 3.39 -5.68
CA SER A 223 -28.51 2.59 -5.78
C SER A 223 -28.86 1.19 -6.31
N VAL A 224 -28.45 0.90 -7.55
CA VAL A 224 -28.57 -0.42 -8.15
C VAL A 224 -27.67 -1.37 -7.34
N PRO A 225 -28.18 -2.50 -6.82
CA PRO A 225 -27.35 -3.48 -6.12
C PRO A 225 -26.29 -4.03 -7.08
N SER A 226 -25.02 -4.08 -6.65
CA SER A 226 -23.93 -4.61 -7.47
C SER A 226 -23.92 -6.12 -7.29
N ASN A 227 -23.71 -6.88 -8.38
CA ASN A 227 -23.55 -8.33 -8.29
C ASN A 227 -22.09 -8.70 -8.01
N GLU A 228 -21.35 -7.87 -7.27
CA GLU A 228 -19.91 -7.99 -7.07
C GLU A 228 -19.58 -8.23 -5.60
N ALA A 229 -18.55 -9.03 -5.34
CA ALA A 229 -17.97 -9.24 -4.02
C ALA A 229 -16.45 -9.10 -4.10
N THR A 230 -15.83 -8.52 -3.08
CA THR A 230 -14.38 -8.39 -3.01
C THR A 230 -13.81 -9.41 -2.03
N ILE A 231 -12.73 -10.07 -2.43
CA ILE A 231 -12.01 -11.04 -1.58
C ILE A 231 -10.57 -10.54 -1.40
N SER A 232 -10.20 -10.32 -0.15
CA SER A 232 -8.85 -10.04 0.30
C SER A 232 -8.20 -11.32 0.81
N ILE A 233 -6.96 -11.59 0.41
CA ILE A 233 -6.12 -12.68 0.90
C ILE A 233 -4.98 -12.09 1.70
N THR A 234 -4.83 -12.52 2.94
CA THR A 234 -3.66 -12.23 3.79
C THR A 234 -2.88 -13.51 4.05
N LYS A 235 -1.57 -13.46 3.81
CA LYS A 235 -0.65 -14.58 3.92
C LYS A 235 0.36 -14.38 5.05
N PHE A 236 0.43 -15.37 5.95
CA PHE A 236 1.44 -15.44 7.00
C PHE A 236 2.27 -16.73 6.95
N LEU A 237 3.48 -16.64 7.49
CA LEU A 237 4.37 -17.73 7.83
C LEU A 237 4.49 -17.81 9.36
N ASP A 238 4.15 -18.97 9.91
CA ASP A 238 4.21 -19.32 11.33
C ASP A 238 5.53 -20.07 11.59
N VAL A 239 6.39 -19.43 12.37
CA VAL A 239 7.80 -19.82 12.53
C VAL A 239 7.94 -21.03 13.44
N ASP A 240 7.10 -21.15 14.48
CA ASP A 240 7.17 -22.25 15.44
C ASP A 240 6.21 -23.41 15.13
N GLY A 241 5.32 -23.24 14.15
CA GLY A 241 4.32 -24.19 13.70
C GLY A 241 3.12 -24.34 14.63
N ASN A 242 2.97 -23.44 15.59
CA ASN A 242 1.88 -23.45 16.56
C ASN A 242 0.85 -22.39 16.22
N ALA A 243 -0.24 -22.81 15.57
CA ALA A 243 -1.34 -21.93 15.17
C ALA A 243 -2.02 -21.16 16.33
N ALA A 244 -1.76 -21.54 17.59
CA ALA A 244 -2.29 -20.84 18.76
C ALA A 244 -1.48 -19.58 19.13
N THR A 245 -0.22 -19.49 18.68
CA THR A 245 0.63 -18.31 18.82
C THR A 245 0.54 -17.48 17.55
N THR A 246 0.59 -16.16 17.72
CA THR A 246 0.52 -15.21 16.60
C THR A 246 1.66 -14.20 16.62
N ASP A 247 2.49 -14.22 17.67
CA ASP A 247 3.59 -13.27 17.87
C ASP A 247 4.77 -13.54 16.92
N ASP A 248 4.77 -14.71 16.27
CA ASP A 248 5.80 -15.22 15.38
C ASP A 248 5.33 -15.34 13.92
N LEU A 249 4.18 -14.71 13.59
CA LEU A 249 3.72 -14.61 12.22
C LEU A 249 4.55 -13.59 11.44
N ILE A 250 5.01 -13.99 10.26
CA ILE A 250 5.76 -13.16 9.31
C ILE A 250 4.93 -13.02 8.03
N GLU A 251 4.93 -11.85 7.39
CA GLU A 251 4.24 -11.65 6.12
C GLU A 251 4.81 -12.56 5.02
N GLY A 252 3.94 -13.31 4.34
CA GLY A 252 4.34 -14.16 3.24
C GLY A 252 4.21 -13.44 1.90
N GLN A 253 5.23 -12.68 1.53
CA GLN A 253 5.33 -12.03 0.22
C GLN A 253 5.50 -13.03 -0.93
N GLY A 254 4.89 -12.74 -2.10
CA GLY A 254 5.10 -13.46 -3.35
C GLY A 254 4.40 -14.82 -3.46
N TRP A 255 3.49 -15.12 -2.54
CA TRP A 255 2.71 -16.35 -2.58
C TRP A 255 1.59 -16.24 -3.60
N THR A 256 1.51 -17.22 -4.50
CA THR A 256 0.54 -17.22 -5.59
C THR A 256 -0.66 -18.09 -5.25
N PHE A 257 -1.85 -17.60 -5.56
CA PHE A 257 -3.13 -18.30 -5.40
C PHE A 257 -3.82 -18.41 -6.75
N ALA A 258 -4.09 -19.62 -7.21
CA ALA A 258 -4.95 -19.85 -8.37
C ALA A 258 -6.41 -19.76 -7.94
N ILE A 259 -7.21 -19.01 -8.70
CA ILE A 259 -8.60 -18.71 -8.38
C ILE A 259 -9.50 -19.40 -9.39
N THR A 260 -10.49 -20.14 -8.89
CA THR A 260 -11.57 -20.70 -9.71
C THR A 260 -12.91 -20.34 -9.09
N VAL A 261 -13.85 -19.98 -9.94
CA VAL A 261 -15.19 -19.56 -9.52
C VAL A 261 -16.23 -20.44 -10.21
N ASP A 262 -17.16 -20.99 -9.44
CA ASP A 262 -18.35 -21.68 -9.94
C ASP A 262 -19.59 -20.84 -9.62
N GLY A 263 -20.34 -20.47 -10.67
CA GLY A 263 -21.47 -19.53 -10.55
C GLY A 263 -21.11 -18.05 -10.70
N GLY A 264 -19.92 -17.71 -11.19
CA GLY A 264 -19.47 -16.32 -11.37
C GLY A 264 -18.20 -16.19 -12.21
N THR A 265 -17.61 -15.01 -12.21
CA THR A 265 -16.31 -14.72 -12.84
C THR A 265 -15.43 -13.90 -11.90
N ALA A 266 -14.22 -14.37 -11.63
CA ALA A 266 -13.22 -13.56 -10.93
C ALA A 266 -12.58 -12.54 -11.87
N SER A 267 -12.14 -11.39 -11.32
CA SER A 267 -11.39 -10.36 -12.03
C SER A 267 -10.03 -10.87 -12.53
N THR A 268 -9.50 -11.91 -11.90
CA THR A 268 -8.28 -12.62 -12.29
C THR A 268 -8.38 -14.11 -11.94
N ASN A 269 -7.61 -14.95 -12.64
CA ASN A 269 -7.50 -16.38 -12.35
C ASN A 269 -6.30 -16.74 -11.46
N SER A 270 -5.45 -15.76 -11.13
CA SER A 270 -4.50 -15.88 -10.03
C SER A 270 -4.10 -14.53 -9.45
N VAL A 271 -3.72 -14.52 -8.18
CA VAL A 271 -3.10 -13.38 -7.51
C VAL A 271 -1.79 -13.77 -6.84
N ALA A 272 -0.91 -12.80 -6.61
CA ALA A 272 0.32 -12.99 -5.84
C ALA A 272 0.38 -11.95 -4.72
N THR A 273 0.79 -12.37 -3.53
CA THR A 273 0.84 -11.48 -2.37
C THR A 273 1.94 -10.43 -2.48
N ASN A 274 1.64 -9.21 -2.08
CA ASN A 274 2.54 -8.07 -2.05
C ASN A 274 3.53 -8.15 -0.87
N GLY A 275 4.30 -7.09 -0.63
CA GLY A 275 5.28 -7.02 0.47
C GLY A 275 4.70 -7.20 1.87
N ASN A 276 3.40 -6.97 2.05
CA ASN A 276 2.69 -7.16 3.31
C ASN A 276 2.02 -8.54 3.41
N GLY A 277 2.23 -9.42 2.42
CA GLY A 277 1.53 -10.69 2.35
C GLY A 277 0.07 -10.57 1.91
N GLU A 278 -0.34 -9.44 1.32
CA GLU A 278 -1.74 -9.18 0.95
C GLU A 278 -1.96 -9.30 -0.56
N ALA A 279 -3.15 -9.75 -0.97
CA ALA A 279 -3.59 -9.74 -2.36
C ALA A 279 -5.12 -9.64 -2.43
N ASP A 280 -5.66 -8.95 -3.44
CA ASP A 280 -7.10 -8.75 -3.58
C ASP A 280 -7.59 -9.14 -4.98
N PHE A 281 -8.84 -9.58 -5.06
CA PHE A 281 -9.55 -9.77 -6.33
C PHE A 281 -11.06 -9.63 -6.13
N ASP A 282 -11.76 -9.32 -7.21
CA ASP A 282 -13.21 -9.19 -7.21
C ASP A 282 -13.84 -10.41 -7.90
N VAL A 283 -15.06 -10.73 -7.50
CA VAL A 283 -15.88 -11.76 -8.12
C VAL A 283 -17.22 -11.15 -8.51
N THR A 284 -17.57 -11.26 -9.79
CA THR A 284 -18.91 -10.95 -10.28
C THR A 284 -19.74 -12.23 -10.24
N LEU A 285 -20.83 -12.22 -9.47
CA LEU A 285 -21.74 -13.34 -9.29
C LEU A 285 -22.78 -13.39 -10.41
N THR A 286 -23.16 -14.60 -10.83
CA THR A 286 -24.28 -14.81 -11.77
C THR A 286 -25.59 -15.24 -11.10
N GLY A 287 -25.53 -15.55 -9.81
CA GLY A 287 -26.68 -15.90 -8.97
C GLY A 287 -26.47 -15.42 -7.52
N ASP A 288 -27.40 -15.79 -6.64
CA ASP A 288 -27.42 -15.29 -5.25
C ASP A 288 -26.20 -15.74 -4.44
N ILE A 289 -25.68 -16.95 -4.73
CA ILE A 289 -24.50 -17.53 -4.08
C ILE A 289 -23.55 -18.04 -5.17
N THR A 290 -22.26 -17.78 -5.00
CA THR A 290 -21.18 -18.23 -5.89
C THR A 290 -20.13 -18.95 -5.06
N THR A 291 -19.58 -20.06 -5.56
CA THR A 291 -18.51 -20.79 -4.89
C THR A 291 -17.16 -20.36 -5.45
N VAL A 292 -16.24 -19.97 -4.58
CA VAL A 292 -14.88 -19.56 -4.92
C VAL A 292 -13.89 -20.53 -4.29
N SER A 293 -12.97 -21.04 -5.11
CA SER A 293 -11.84 -21.85 -4.64
C SER A 293 -10.53 -21.11 -4.89
N MET A 294 -9.74 -20.95 -3.83
CA MET A 294 -8.42 -20.34 -3.83
C MET A 294 -7.38 -21.43 -3.54
N ALA A 295 -6.63 -21.83 -4.55
CA ALA A 295 -5.60 -22.85 -4.46
C ALA A 295 -4.23 -22.21 -4.32
N GLU A 296 -3.62 -22.33 -3.15
CA GLU A 296 -2.25 -21.89 -2.92
C GLU A 296 -1.27 -22.73 -3.74
N ALA A 297 -0.38 -22.04 -4.46
CA ALA A 297 0.80 -22.65 -5.07
C ALA A 297 1.82 -22.97 -3.97
N GLY A 298 1.72 -24.19 -3.42
CA GLY A 298 2.59 -24.65 -2.35
C GLY A 298 4.08 -24.50 -2.69
N GLN A 299 4.87 -24.09 -1.69
CA GLN A 299 6.31 -23.97 -1.80
C GLN A 299 7.01 -25.15 -1.13
N GLU A 300 8.15 -25.57 -1.68
CA GLU A 300 8.91 -26.68 -1.12
C GLU A 300 9.34 -26.36 0.33
N GLY A 301 9.02 -27.28 1.24
CA GLY A 301 9.35 -27.14 2.66
C GLY A 301 8.30 -26.42 3.50
N PHE A 302 7.24 -25.87 2.90
CA PHE A 302 6.14 -25.22 3.61
C PHE A 302 4.84 -26.01 3.51
N ASP A 303 4.13 -26.14 4.62
CA ASP A 303 2.82 -26.77 4.72
C ASP A 303 1.77 -25.77 5.22
N ILE A 304 0.55 -25.83 4.69
CA ILE A 304 -0.55 -24.99 5.19
C ILE A 304 -0.95 -25.47 6.58
N LEU A 305 -0.87 -24.57 7.55
CA LEU A 305 -1.25 -24.80 8.94
C LEU A 305 -2.73 -24.52 9.18
N ARG A 306 -3.23 -23.41 8.61
CA ARG A 306 -4.66 -23.07 8.58
C ARG A 306 -4.98 -22.15 7.40
N ALA A 307 -6.22 -22.24 6.91
CA ALA A 307 -6.79 -21.24 6.03
C ALA A 307 -8.29 -21.11 6.29
N ASN A 308 -8.79 -19.87 6.36
CA ASN A 308 -10.20 -19.56 6.61
C ASN A 308 -10.51 -18.16 6.12
N CYS A 309 -11.79 -17.88 5.85
CA CYS A 309 -12.27 -16.55 5.53
C CYS A 309 -13.28 -16.05 6.56
N ALA A 310 -13.52 -14.75 6.58
CA ALA A 310 -14.58 -14.11 7.33
C ALA A 310 -15.19 -12.98 6.49
N GLU A 311 -16.48 -12.70 6.69
CA GLU A 311 -17.10 -11.51 6.14
C GLU A 311 -16.61 -10.27 6.89
N LYS A 312 -16.34 -9.18 6.17
CA LYS A 312 -15.98 -7.89 6.75
C LYS A 312 -17.23 -7.04 6.97
N ILE A 313 -17.65 -6.94 8.23
CA ILE A 313 -18.82 -6.17 8.65
C ILE A 313 -18.32 -4.85 9.26
N GLY A 314 -18.12 -3.84 8.41
CA GLY A 314 -17.49 -2.57 8.80
C GLY A 314 -16.02 -2.76 9.19
N GLU A 315 -15.68 -2.44 10.45
CA GLU A 315 -14.33 -2.67 11.00
C GLU A 315 -14.19 -4.03 11.72
N GLN A 316 -15.25 -4.84 11.75
CA GLN A 316 -15.25 -6.13 12.44
C GLN A 316 -15.22 -7.30 11.45
N LEU A 317 -14.53 -8.37 11.83
CA LEU A 317 -14.59 -9.65 11.13
C LEU A 317 -15.74 -10.50 11.67
N GLY A 318 -16.47 -11.13 10.76
CA GLY A 318 -17.53 -12.10 11.03
C GLY A 318 -17.01 -13.45 11.52
N GLU A 319 -17.88 -14.47 11.49
CA GLU A 319 -17.50 -15.84 11.85
C GLU A 319 -16.55 -16.42 10.81
N LEU A 320 -15.56 -17.21 11.27
CA LEU A 320 -14.62 -17.88 10.38
C LEU A 320 -15.31 -19.04 9.65
N PHE A 321 -15.14 -19.11 8.34
CA PHE A 321 -15.71 -20.15 7.49
C PHE A 321 -14.75 -20.54 6.34
N GLY A 322 -15.14 -21.56 5.58
CA GLY A 322 -14.38 -22.10 4.46
C GLY A 322 -13.93 -23.54 4.68
N ASP A 323 -13.85 -24.30 3.58
CA ASP A 323 -13.43 -25.70 3.57
C ASP A 323 -12.04 -25.81 2.93
N LEU A 324 -11.03 -26.15 3.73
CA LEU A 324 -9.65 -26.33 3.27
C LEU A 324 -9.40 -27.81 2.95
N VAL A 325 -9.17 -28.12 1.67
CA VAL A 325 -8.79 -29.45 1.20
C VAL A 325 -7.46 -29.38 0.46
N GLY A 326 -6.42 -29.99 1.03
CA GLY A 326 -5.06 -29.89 0.49
C GLY A 326 -4.57 -28.44 0.56
N THR A 327 -4.31 -27.82 -0.58
CA THR A 327 -3.91 -26.40 -0.68
C THR A 327 -5.04 -25.48 -1.12
N THR A 328 -6.27 -25.98 -1.24
CA THR A 328 -7.40 -25.25 -1.78
C THR A 328 -8.42 -24.93 -0.70
N LEU A 329 -8.62 -23.64 -0.43
CA LEU A 329 -9.71 -23.14 0.40
C LEU A 329 -10.92 -22.85 -0.49
N THR A 330 -12.08 -23.41 -0.14
CA THR A 330 -13.34 -23.16 -0.86
C THR A 330 -14.33 -22.45 0.05
N ILE A 331 -14.94 -21.38 -0.47
CA ILE A 331 -15.94 -20.57 0.23
C ILE A 331 -17.16 -20.32 -0.66
N ASP A 332 -18.31 -20.12 -0.05
CA ASP A 332 -19.50 -19.59 -0.70
C ASP A 332 -19.61 -18.09 -0.38
N ILE A 333 -19.88 -17.27 -1.39
CA ILE A 333 -19.96 -15.82 -1.29
C ILE A 333 -21.29 -15.29 -1.81
N GLU A 334 -21.67 -14.12 -1.30
CA GLU A 334 -22.84 -13.33 -1.69
C GLU A 334 -22.38 -12.00 -2.30
N ALA A 335 -23.25 -11.41 -3.12
CA ALA A 335 -22.99 -10.11 -3.73
C ALA A 335 -22.97 -8.98 -2.69
N ASP A 336 -22.41 -7.83 -3.06
CA ASP A 336 -22.26 -6.63 -2.22
C ASP A 336 -21.53 -6.90 -0.89
N THR A 337 -20.68 -7.94 -0.83
CA THR A 337 -20.03 -8.41 0.39
C THR A 337 -18.50 -8.42 0.25
N ASN A 338 -17.80 -8.03 1.32
CA ASN A 338 -16.35 -8.06 1.41
C ASN A 338 -15.89 -9.23 2.28
N TYR A 339 -14.93 -10.02 1.81
CA TYR A 339 -14.39 -11.17 2.52
C TYR A 339 -12.90 -11.01 2.78
N ASP A 340 -12.45 -11.38 3.97
CA ASP A 340 -11.04 -11.43 4.35
C ASP A 340 -10.64 -12.88 4.61
N CYS A 341 -9.72 -13.38 3.81
CA CYS A 341 -9.25 -14.76 3.78
C CYS A 341 -7.80 -14.83 4.24
N VAL A 342 -7.54 -15.58 5.30
CA VAL A 342 -6.20 -15.74 5.85
C VAL A 342 -5.65 -17.12 5.52
N PHE A 343 -4.44 -17.17 5.00
CA PHE A 343 -3.64 -18.39 4.83
C PHE A 343 -2.41 -18.32 5.73
N VAL A 344 -2.16 -19.36 6.51
CA VAL A 344 -0.98 -19.45 7.38
C VAL A 344 -0.26 -20.74 7.06
N ASN A 345 1.03 -20.64 6.72
CA ASN A 345 1.88 -21.81 6.51
C ASN A 345 2.92 -21.92 7.61
N THR A 346 3.40 -23.13 7.84
CA THR A 346 4.58 -23.40 8.66
C THR A 346 5.61 -24.19 7.87
N GLY A 347 6.83 -24.24 8.36
CA GLY A 347 7.95 -24.91 7.69
C GLY A 347 8.87 -23.95 6.94
N GLY A 348 9.78 -24.51 6.14
CA GLY A 348 10.92 -23.82 5.55
C GLY A 348 12.03 -23.55 6.56
N GLU A 349 13.27 -23.38 6.10
CA GLU A 349 14.25 -22.63 6.89
C GLU A 349 13.81 -21.17 6.86
N VAL A 350 12.80 -20.82 7.65
CA VAL A 350 12.51 -19.42 7.96
C VAL A 350 13.71 -18.99 8.81
N GLN A 351 14.75 -18.47 8.14
CA GLN A 351 15.85 -17.85 8.86
C GLN A 351 15.27 -16.59 9.49
N ALA A 352 14.71 -16.74 10.69
CA ALA A 352 14.78 -15.68 11.67
C ALA A 352 16.25 -15.24 11.64
N GLU A 353 16.52 -13.98 11.32
CA GLU A 353 17.86 -13.40 11.44
C GLU A 353 18.28 -13.42 12.92
N THR A 354 18.64 -14.61 13.38
CA THR A 354 19.44 -14.87 14.56
C THR A 354 20.77 -15.38 14.05
N GLY A 355 21.39 -14.57 13.19
CA GLY A 355 22.74 -14.78 12.69
C GLY A 355 23.74 -14.71 13.84
N THR A 356 23.90 -15.79 14.60
CA THR A 356 25.15 -16.07 15.30
C THR A 356 26.10 -16.66 14.26
N PRO A 357 27.16 -15.96 13.84
CA PRO A 357 28.06 -16.48 12.82
C PRO A 357 28.79 -17.72 13.37
N THR A 358 28.57 -18.87 12.74
CA THR A 358 29.35 -20.07 13.01
C THR A 358 30.73 -19.89 12.39
N VAL A 359 31.73 -19.62 13.23
CA VAL A 359 33.14 -19.50 12.83
C VAL A 359 33.68 -20.88 12.43
N THR A 360 33.95 -21.08 11.14
CA THR A 360 34.87 -22.12 10.68
C THR A 360 36.29 -21.52 10.60
N SER A 361 37.20 -22.11 11.36
CA SER A 361 38.57 -21.67 11.60
C SER A 361 39.44 -21.52 10.34
N GLY A 362 40.09 -20.37 10.18
CA GLY A 362 41.16 -20.17 9.21
C GLY A 362 41.81 -18.77 9.24
N THR A 363 42.78 -18.58 10.14
CA THR A 363 43.83 -17.52 10.19
C THR A 363 43.45 -16.06 10.53
N THR A 364 43.83 -15.63 11.75
CA THR A 364 43.85 -14.28 12.37
C THR A 364 45.09 -13.43 11.96
N PRO A 365 45.33 -12.17 12.41
CA PRO A 365 44.54 -11.03 12.99
C PRO A 365 44.96 -9.63 12.38
N PRO A 366 44.71 -8.38 12.93
CA PRO A 366 44.21 -7.95 14.25
C PRO A 366 43.24 -6.71 14.23
N PRO A 367 42.98 -5.98 15.35
CA PRO A 367 41.74 -6.07 16.14
C PRO A 367 40.94 -4.74 16.16
N THR A 368 39.72 -4.75 16.71
CA THR A 368 39.25 -3.79 17.76
C THR A 368 37.78 -4.07 18.12
N ASP A 369 37.62 -4.45 19.40
CA ASP A 369 36.48 -4.38 20.32
C ASP A 369 35.04 -4.21 19.82
N THR A 370 34.24 -5.24 20.13
CA THR A 370 32.78 -5.20 20.30
C THR A 370 32.45 -4.79 21.74
N ILE A 371 31.73 -3.68 21.95
CA ILE A 371 30.92 -3.46 23.15
C ILE A 371 29.45 -3.74 22.80
N ARG A 372 28.91 -4.71 23.54
CA ARG A 372 27.51 -5.10 23.65
C ARG A 372 26.66 -3.93 24.13
N SER A 373 25.56 -3.62 23.46
CA SER A 373 24.41 -2.96 24.09
C SER A 373 23.11 -3.52 23.52
N THR A 374 22.26 -3.93 24.44
CA THR A 374 20.89 -4.42 24.30
C THR A 374 19.93 -3.26 23.98
N SER A 375 18.95 -3.49 23.10
CA SER A 375 17.71 -2.70 23.03
C SER A 375 16.58 -3.64 22.60
N GLN A 376 15.68 -4.00 23.51
CA GLN A 376 14.45 -3.27 23.84
C GLN A 376 13.48 -3.19 22.66
N SER A 377 12.67 -4.26 22.58
CA SER A 377 11.36 -4.32 21.96
C SER A 377 10.51 -3.13 22.38
N SER A 378 9.88 -2.47 21.39
CA SER A 378 8.82 -1.50 21.61
C SER A 378 7.50 -2.10 21.12
N ASP A 379 6.53 -2.06 22.03
CA ASP A 379 5.23 -2.72 22.00
C ASP A 379 4.28 -2.05 20.99
N GLY A 380 4.05 -2.70 19.85
CA GLY A 380 2.99 -2.37 18.89
C GLY A 380 1.75 -3.29 18.89
N PRO A 381 1.85 -4.62 19.14
CA PRO A 381 0.71 -5.52 18.88
C PRO A 381 -0.28 -5.66 20.06
N ARG A 382 -0.12 -4.87 21.13
CA ARG A 382 -0.88 -5.07 22.39
C ARG A 382 -2.35 -4.65 22.36
N LEU A 383 -2.82 -3.93 21.33
CA LEU A 383 -4.22 -3.50 21.28
C LEU A 383 -5.12 -4.43 20.45
N LEU A 384 -4.57 -5.17 19.49
CA LEU A 384 -5.34 -6.13 18.67
C LEU A 384 -5.50 -7.50 19.38
N LEU A 385 -4.53 -7.88 20.24
CA LEU A 385 -4.54 -9.14 21.00
C LEU A 385 -5.61 -9.22 22.11
N LEU A 386 -6.22 -8.11 22.52
CA LEU A 386 -7.23 -8.10 23.59
C LEU A 386 -8.67 -8.37 23.12
N LEU A 387 -8.96 -8.27 21.82
CA LEU A 387 -10.30 -8.55 21.30
C LEU A 387 -10.50 -10.05 20.99
N ILE A 388 -9.45 -10.78 20.62
CA ILE A 388 -9.53 -12.21 20.28
C ILE A 388 -9.51 -13.12 21.53
N ALA A 389 -8.86 -12.69 22.62
CA ALA A 389 -8.86 -13.44 23.89
C ALA A 389 -10.22 -13.42 24.64
N GLY A 390 -11.10 -12.44 24.35
CA GLY A 390 -12.39 -12.28 25.02
C GLY A 390 -13.45 -13.32 24.63
N LEU A 391 -13.40 -13.83 23.39
CA LEU A 391 -14.44 -14.71 22.83
C LEU A 391 -14.22 -16.18 23.21
N ILE A 392 -12.98 -16.60 23.46
CA ILE A 392 -12.64 -17.98 23.86
C ILE A 392 -12.95 -18.23 25.35
N ALA A 393 -12.95 -17.20 26.20
CA ALA A 393 -13.25 -17.35 27.62
C ALA A 393 -14.74 -17.52 27.94
N THR A 394 -15.66 -17.15 27.03
CA THR A 394 -17.11 -17.25 27.27
C THR A 394 -17.70 -18.61 26.89
N LEU A 395 -17.03 -19.41 26.05
CA LEU A 395 -17.50 -20.74 25.63
C LEU A 395 -17.21 -21.85 26.66
N LEU A 396 -16.34 -21.61 27.65
CA LEU A 396 -15.89 -22.60 28.63
C LEU A 396 -16.66 -22.63 29.96
N VAL A 397 -17.65 -21.74 30.16
CA VAL A 397 -18.41 -21.62 31.43
C VAL A 397 -19.76 -22.38 31.40
N ILE A 398 -20.22 -22.92 30.27
CA ILE A 398 -21.57 -23.52 30.14
C ILE A 398 -21.55 -25.02 29.80
N THR A 399 -20.54 -25.78 30.24
CA THR A 399 -20.63 -27.26 30.22
C THR A 399 -20.78 -27.82 31.65
N PRO A 400 -21.96 -28.29 32.07
CA PRO A 400 -22.10 -28.99 33.33
C PRO A 400 -21.42 -30.37 33.26
N GLY A 401 -20.47 -30.61 34.16
CA GLY A 401 -19.68 -31.85 34.21
C GLY A 401 -20.51 -33.11 34.50
N PRO A 402 -20.07 -34.29 34.02
CA PRO A 402 -20.82 -35.53 34.16
C PRO A 402 -20.86 -36.04 35.60
N ALA A 403 -22.06 -36.36 36.08
CA ALA A 403 -22.32 -36.89 37.41
C ALA A 403 -21.64 -38.26 37.63
N ALA A 404 -20.77 -38.33 38.64
CA ALA A 404 -20.14 -39.57 39.09
C ALA A 404 -21.18 -40.55 39.65
N ARG A 405 -21.42 -41.64 38.93
CA ARG A 405 -22.31 -42.74 39.34
C ARG A 405 -21.59 -43.65 40.33
N ARG A 406 -21.76 -43.41 41.64
CA ARG A 406 -21.37 -44.35 42.71
C ARG A 406 -22.16 -45.66 42.55
N ARG A 407 -21.46 -46.79 42.36
CA ARG A 407 -22.01 -48.13 42.58
C ARG A 407 -21.27 -48.81 43.74
N ARG A 408 -22.04 -48.95 44.83
CA ARG A 408 -21.92 -49.80 46.03
C ARG A 408 -20.59 -49.84 46.78
#